data_AF-A0A6C0AV99-F1
#
_entry.id   AF-A0A6C0AV99-F1
#
_cell.length_a   1.000
_cell.length_b   1.000
_cell.length_c   1.000
_cell.angle_alpha   90.00
_cell.angle_beta   90.00
_cell.angle_gamma   90.00
#
_symmetry.space_group_name_H-M   'P 1'
#
loop_
_entity.id
_entity.type
_entity.pdbx_description
1 polymer ?
#
loop_
_entity_poly.entity_id
_entity_poly.type
_entity_poly.pdbx_seq_one_letter_code
_entity_poly.pdbx_strand_id
1 'polypeptide(L)'
;MEKQFLSILPQDKNVLDMRMKKITNKSKTFLGTLIQQIRTVSEQNQANVFDYKLYNVSNRALESIDELQHYPEDIRESIFSQQYIALGLTFDIHERKYQMFLFYPVSSIAKAAKIQEDIRKIYNWLHVVHNHANEGCSKTMTVYIYMTDNKKTMPTSKTQELDRIHVNSAFTTSCSEHTVLNVFREEEWFKCFIHETFHNLGLDFSHSNNTSGDEYIHQLFHIISDVRLYETYCEMWAEMIYLMFYTYKKQQTIQQHLESFEEKLFIEQQFSLFQSAKILHHYNLNHYNQLMDKSARALYKDKTPTFSYYILKSIFMYHIDEFLQWCIDTNGHSLQFSTNHSESILLYCQLIQKIYKNKNFVRSIMYAYNIVKTENKKKSIMKTLRMTIQG
;
A
#
# COMPACT_ATOMS: atom_id res chain seq x y z
N MET A 1 15.20 -6.08 -5.13
CA MET A 1 14.66 -5.21 -6.18
C MET A 1 15.29 -3.82 -6.12
N GLU A 2 15.42 -3.20 -4.93
CA GLU A 2 16.08 -1.91 -4.71
C GLU A 2 17.43 -1.73 -5.43
N LYS A 3 18.38 -2.66 -5.29
CA LYS A 3 19.69 -2.56 -5.99
C LYS A 3 19.55 -2.39 -7.51
N GLN A 4 18.60 -3.08 -8.12
CA GLN A 4 18.33 -2.95 -9.56
C GLN A 4 17.69 -1.58 -9.87
N PHE A 5 16.78 -1.10 -9.02
CA PHE A 5 16.19 0.22 -9.16
C PHE A 5 17.25 1.33 -9.06
N LEU A 6 18.08 1.32 -8.01
CA LEU A 6 19.15 2.31 -7.84
C LEU A 6 20.17 2.27 -8.99
N SER A 7 20.38 1.11 -9.63
CA SER A 7 21.30 0.99 -10.77
C SER A 7 20.78 1.63 -12.07
N ILE A 8 19.46 1.83 -12.20
CA ILE A 8 18.86 2.51 -13.36
C ILE A 8 18.65 4.00 -13.11
N LEU A 9 18.85 4.43 -11.86
CA LEU A 9 18.90 5.85 -11.54
C LEU A 9 20.26 6.43 -11.92
N PRO A 10 20.31 7.73 -12.25
CA PRO A 10 21.55 8.41 -12.61
C PRO A 10 22.47 8.48 -11.41
N GLN A 11 23.76 8.31 -11.63
CA GLN A 11 24.77 8.42 -10.57
C GLN A 11 25.09 9.87 -10.20
N ASP A 12 24.61 10.83 -10.99
CA ASP A 12 24.88 12.25 -10.79
C ASP A 12 23.95 12.83 -9.71
N LYS A 13 24.53 13.25 -8.57
CA LYS A 13 23.80 13.69 -7.37
C LYS A 13 22.82 14.83 -7.65
N ASN A 14 23.10 15.70 -8.61
CA ASN A 14 22.24 16.82 -8.98
C ASN A 14 20.96 16.42 -9.71
N VAL A 15 20.92 15.21 -10.29
CA VAL A 15 19.76 14.66 -10.99
C VAL A 15 18.85 13.89 -10.03
N LEU A 16 19.46 13.27 -9.00
CA LEU A 16 18.76 12.63 -7.88
C LEU A 16 18.19 13.64 -6.87
N ASP A 17 18.74 14.86 -6.80
CA ASP A 17 18.17 15.99 -6.05
C ASP A 17 16.97 16.59 -6.82
N MET A 18 16.03 15.72 -7.19
CA MET A 18 14.64 16.10 -7.38
C MET A 18 14.22 16.68 -6.03
N ARG A 19 14.34 18.01 -5.89
CA ARG A 19 14.19 18.79 -4.65
C ARG A 19 12.84 18.54 -3.96
N MET A 20 12.68 17.35 -3.39
CA MET A 20 11.58 16.99 -2.54
C MET A 20 11.74 17.77 -1.26
N LYS A 21 10.65 18.36 -0.80
CA LYS A 21 10.70 19.18 0.39
C LYS A 21 11.09 18.31 1.57
N LYS A 22 11.97 18.85 2.42
CA LYS A 22 12.29 18.22 3.69
C LYS A 22 11.03 18.16 4.55
N ILE A 23 10.88 17.05 5.27
CA ILE A 23 9.84 16.89 6.26
C ILE A 23 10.06 17.92 7.38
N THR A 24 9.02 18.71 7.68
CA THR A 24 9.05 19.76 8.69
C THR A 24 9.11 19.17 10.10
N ASN A 25 9.54 19.97 11.08
CA ASN A 25 9.60 19.52 12.48
C ASN A 25 8.23 19.05 12.98
N LYS A 26 7.13 19.72 12.61
CA LYS A 26 5.77 19.32 12.98
C LYS A 26 5.42 17.93 12.44
N SER A 27 5.72 17.66 11.16
CA SER A 27 5.55 16.32 10.56
C SER A 27 6.47 15.28 11.22
N LYS A 28 7.74 15.63 11.48
CA LYS A 28 8.70 14.73 12.15
C LYS A 28 8.25 14.36 13.56
N THR A 29 7.67 15.29 14.32
CA THR A 29 7.11 15.00 15.64
C THR A 29 6.00 13.96 15.54
N PHE A 30 5.07 14.11 14.58
CA PHE A 30 3.99 13.14 14.39
C PHE A 30 4.52 11.75 13.98
N LEU A 31 5.43 11.69 13.00
CA LEU A 31 6.09 10.44 12.61
C LEU A 31 6.87 9.80 13.79
N GLY A 32 7.52 10.62 14.61
CA GLY A 32 8.23 10.19 15.82
C GLY A 32 7.30 9.53 16.83
N THR A 33 6.07 10.03 17.01
CA THR A 33 5.06 9.41 17.86
C THR A 33 4.65 8.03 17.34
N LEU A 34 4.39 7.90 16.04
CA LEU A 34 4.04 6.61 15.42
C LEU A 34 5.20 5.60 15.51
N ILE A 35 6.42 6.05 15.24
CA ILE A 35 7.63 5.25 15.44
C ILE A 35 7.74 4.79 16.89
N GLN A 36 7.52 5.68 17.86
CA GLN A 36 7.56 5.32 19.27
C GLN A 36 6.52 4.25 19.62
N GLN A 37 5.30 4.34 19.11
CA GLN A 37 4.26 3.31 19.28
C GLN A 37 4.72 1.95 18.75
N ILE A 38 5.24 1.90 17.52
CA ILE A 38 5.77 0.68 16.89
C ILE A 38 6.92 0.09 17.69
N ARG A 39 7.85 0.93 18.17
CA ARG A 39 9.00 0.50 18.97
C ARG A 39 8.56 -0.11 20.30
N THR A 40 7.69 0.58 21.03
CA THR A 40 7.18 0.12 22.33
C THR A 40 6.54 -1.26 22.20
N VAL A 41 5.62 -1.42 21.25
CA VAL A 41 4.93 -2.71 21.03
C VAL A 41 5.91 -3.79 20.57
N SER A 42 6.87 -3.45 19.69
CA SER A 42 7.86 -4.41 19.20
C SER A 42 8.82 -4.89 20.29
N GLU A 43 9.19 -4.01 21.22
CA GLU A 43 10.03 -4.35 22.37
C GLU A 43 9.27 -5.21 23.40
N GLN A 44 8.00 -4.84 23.69
CA GLN A 44 7.14 -5.59 24.62
C GLN A 44 6.89 -7.03 24.14
N ASN A 45 6.64 -7.23 22.85
CA ASN A 45 6.28 -8.53 22.29
C ASN A 45 7.48 -9.30 21.72
N GLN A 46 8.71 -8.86 22.00
CA GLN A 46 9.91 -9.48 21.46
C GLN A 46 10.05 -10.94 21.88
N ALA A 47 9.85 -11.21 23.18
CA ALA A 47 10.01 -12.55 23.77
C ALA A 47 8.76 -13.42 23.60
N ASN A 48 7.64 -12.87 23.13
CA ASN A 48 6.40 -13.61 22.96
C ASN A 48 6.61 -14.71 21.92
N VAL A 49 6.24 -15.93 22.29
CA VAL A 49 6.14 -17.07 21.38
C VAL A 49 4.66 -17.32 21.18
N PHE A 50 4.22 -17.32 19.92
CA PHE A 50 2.83 -17.48 19.57
C PHE A 50 2.53 -18.95 19.32
N ASP A 51 1.58 -19.51 20.07
CA ASP A 51 1.07 -20.84 19.79
C ASP A 51 0.18 -20.81 18.55
N TYR A 52 0.36 -21.81 17.69
CA TYR A 52 -0.43 -21.98 16.48
C TYR A 52 -0.65 -23.45 16.18
N LYS A 53 -1.71 -23.74 15.42
CA LYS A 53 -2.02 -25.08 14.93
C LYS A 53 -1.70 -25.18 13.45
N LEU A 54 -1.17 -26.34 13.05
CA LEU A 54 -0.89 -26.65 11.65
C LEU A 54 -1.96 -27.58 11.11
N TYR A 55 -2.42 -27.31 9.90
CA TYR A 55 -3.43 -28.08 9.19
C TYR A 55 -2.94 -28.39 7.78
N ASN A 56 -3.06 -29.65 7.38
CA ASN A 56 -2.93 -30.00 5.97
C ASN A 56 -4.19 -29.54 5.24
N VAL A 57 -4.01 -28.76 4.18
CA VAL A 57 -5.14 -28.16 3.45
C VAL A 57 -5.47 -29.03 2.25
N SER A 58 -6.68 -29.59 2.25
CA SER A 58 -7.23 -30.27 1.09
C SER A 58 -7.97 -29.29 0.18
N ASN A 59 -8.14 -29.63 -1.10
CA ASN A 59 -8.95 -28.82 -2.02
C ASN A 59 -10.39 -28.65 -1.51
N ARG A 60 -10.97 -29.69 -0.88
CA ARG A 60 -12.29 -29.58 -0.24
C ARG A 60 -12.34 -28.55 0.89
N ALA A 61 -11.24 -28.38 1.65
CA ALA A 61 -11.15 -27.35 2.67
C ALA A 61 -11.03 -25.95 2.04
N LEU A 62 -10.29 -25.81 0.93
CA LEU A 62 -10.25 -24.56 0.17
C LEU A 62 -11.64 -24.20 -0.40
N GLU A 63 -12.36 -25.17 -0.97
CA GLU A 63 -13.73 -24.98 -1.48
C GLU A 63 -14.72 -24.46 -0.42
N SER A 64 -14.44 -24.67 0.86
CA SER A 64 -15.26 -24.13 1.96
C SER A 64 -14.94 -22.68 2.36
N ILE A 65 -13.95 -22.06 1.71
CA ILE A 65 -13.61 -20.64 1.91
C ILE A 65 -14.30 -19.84 0.81
N ASP A 66 -15.46 -19.28 1.15
CA ASP A 66 -16.34 -18.55 0.21
C ASP A 66 -15.59 -17.39 -0.49
N GLU A 67 -14.64 -16.76 0.20
CA GLU A 67 -13.90 -15.61 -0.30
C GLU A 67 -13.06 -15.93 -1.55
N LEU A 68 -12.65 -17.18 -1.75
CA LEU A 68 -11.88 -17.60 -2.92
C LEU A 68 -12.61 -17.33 -4.25
N GLN A 69 -13.95 -17.20 -4.24
CA GLN A 69 -14.72 -16.84 -5.43
C GLN A 69 -14.44 -15.41 -5.93
N HIS A 70 -13.92 -14.53 -5.07
CA HIS A 70 -13.62 -13.13 -5.40
C HIS A 70 -12.18 -12.91 -5.89
N TYR A 71 -11.35 -13.96 -5.84
CA TYR A 71 -9.97 -13.89 -6.30
C TYR A 71 -9.92 -13.84 -7.84
N PRO A 72 -8.92 -13.16 -8.43
CA PRO A 72 -8.67 -13.30 -9.86
C PRO A 72 -8.50 -14.78 -10.23
N GLU A 73 -9.08 -15.19 -11.37
CA GLU A 73 -9.16 -16.60 -11.78
C GLU A 73 -7.78 -17.29 -11.77
N ASP A 74 -6.76 -16.70 -12.40
CA ASP A 74 -5.40 -17.23 -12.41
C ASP A 74 -4.80 -17.44 -11.01
N ILE A 75 -5.13 -16.57 -10.05
CA ILE A 75 -4.66 -16.70 -8.65
C ILE A 75 -5.40 -17.85 -7.98
N ARG A 76 -6.71 -17.94 -8.19
CA ARG A 76 -7.53 -19.02 -7.64
C ARG A 76 -7.05 -20.38 -8.17
N GLU A 77 -6.85 -20.50 -9.48
CA GLU A 77 -6.31 -21.72 -10.10
C GLU A 77 -4.94 -22.09 -9.53
N SER A 78 -4.04 -21.10 -9.37
CA SER A 78 -2.74 -21.28 -8.73
C SER A 78 -2.88 -21.87 -7.31
N ILE A 79 -3.78 -21.34 -6.50
CA ILE A 79 -4.08 -21.86 -5.14
C ILE A 79 -4.62 -23.30 -5.21
N PHE A 80 -5.55 -23.63 -6.11
CA PHE A 80 -6.08 -25.00 -6.20
C PHE A 80 -5.10 -26.02 -6.78
N SER A 81 -4.08 -25.57 -7.52
CA SER A 81 -3.06 -26.42 -8.13
C SER A 81 -1.93 -26.82 -7.17
N GLN A 82 -1.84 -26.18 -6.00
CA GLN A 82 -0.75 -26.37 -5.03
C GLN A 82 -1.27 -27.00 -3.73
N GLN A 83 -0.36 -27.70 -3.03
CA GLN A 83 -0.63 -28.17 -1.69
C GLN A 83 -0.15 -27.16 -0.65
N TYR A 84 -0.96 -26.93 0.38
CA TYR A 84 -0.65 -25.97 1.45
C TYR A 84 -0.66 -26.62 2.83
N ILE A 85 0.19 -26.06 3.70
CA ILE A 85 0.00 -26.13 5.14
C ILE A 85 -0.60 -24.80 5.58
N ALA A 86 -1.76 -24.86 6.23
CA ALA A 86 -2.35 -23.71 6.89
C ALA A 86 -1.89 -23.66 8.35
N LEU A 87 -1.48 -22.48 8.77
CA LEU A 87 -1.28 -22.14 10.15
C LEU A 87 -2.50 -21.38 10.64
N GLY A 88 -3.18 -21.91 11.65
CA GLY A 88 -4.31 -21.26 12.29
C GLY A 88 -3.97 -20.79 13.71
N LEU A 89 -4.28 -19.54 14.02
CA LEU A 89 -4.21 -18.99 15.36
C LEU A 89 -5.39 -18.05 15.65
N THR A 90 -5.72 -17.89 16.92
CA THR A 90 -6.74 -16.95 17.39
C THR A 90 -6.20 -16.23 18.59
N PHE A 91 -6.38 -14.92 18.62
CA PHE A 91 -6.02 -14.08 19.75
C PHE A 91 -6.93 -12.86 19.80
N ASP A 92 -6.97 -12.24 20.97
CA ASP A 92 -7.72 -11.03 21.21
C ASP A 92 -6.77 -9.87 21.42
N ILE A 93 -7.15 -8.69 20.92
CA ILE A 93 -6.48 -7.43 21.22
C ILE A 93 -7.57 -6.48 21.69
N HIS A 94 -7.55 -6.18 22.99
CA HIS A 94 -8.64 -5.49 23.69
C HIS A 94 -9.99 -6.20 23.45
N GLU A 95 -11.00 -5.50 22.94
CA GLU A 95 -12.33 -6.04 22.66
C GLU A 95 -12.49 -6.65 21.25
N ARG A 96 -11.39 -6.82 20.51
CA ARG A 96 -11.40 -7.37 19.14
C ARG A 96 -10.82 -8.77 19.09
N LYS A 97 -11.53 -9.65 18.40
CA LYS A 97 -11.12 -11.04 18.16
C LYS A 97 -10.56 -11.21 16.76
N TYR A 98 -9.37 -11.80 16.66
CA TYR A 98 -8.71 -12.08 15.39
C TYR A 98 -8.58 -13.58 15.16
N GLN A 99 -9.03 -14.04 14.00
CA GLN A 99 -8.85 -15.42 13.54
C GLN A 99 -7.98 -15.40 12.29
N MET A 100 -6.75 -15.92 12.42
CA MET A 100 -5.74 -15.79 11.37
C MET A 100 -5.41 -17.15 10.78
N PHE A 101 -5.37 -17.21 9.45
CA PHE A 101 -4.97 -18.36 8.65
C PHE A 101 -3.87 -17.97 7.66
N LEU A 102 -2.66 -18.48 7.86
CA LEU A 102 -1.53 -18.27 6.95
C LEU A 102 -1.26 -19.56 6.17
N PHE A 103 -1.36 -19.51 4.84
CA PHE A 103 -1.15 -20.65 3.96
C PHE A 103 0.23 -20.60 3.33
N TYR A 104 1.06 -21.60 3.63
CA TYR A 104 2.38 -21.76 3.05
C TYR A 104 2.37 -22.95 2.06
N PRO A 105 2.86 -22.78 0.82
CA PRO A 105 3.02 -23.91 -0.09
C PRO A 105 3.95 -24.96 0.53
N VAL A 106 3.61 -26.24 0.40
CA VAL A 106 4.43 -27.35 0.95
C VAL A 106 5.86 -27.33 0.38
N SER A 107 6.03 -26.87 -0.86
CA SER A 107 7.33 -26.71 -1.51
C SER A 107 8.22 -25.63 -0.90
N SER A 108 7.66 -24.68 -0.15
CA SER A 108 8.35 -23.49 0.36
C SER A 108 7.94 -23.18 1.80
N ILE A 109 7.75 -24.22 2.63
CA ILE A 109 7.36 -24.06 4.04
C ILE A 109 8.37 -23.16 4.76
N ALA A 110 7.85 -22.08 5.34
CA ALA A 110 8.65 -21.17 6.15
C ALA A 110 9.19 -21.89 7.40
N LYS A 111 10.43 -21.59 7.77
CA LYS A 111 10.99 -22.04 9.05
C LYS A 111 10.16 -21.47 10.19
N ALA A 112 10.07 -22.21 11.31
CA ALA A 112 9.33 -21.78 12.50
C ALA A 112 9.69 -20.36 12.97
N ALA A 113 10.96 -19.97 12.88
CA ALA A 113 11.41 -18.61 13.20
C ALA A 113 10.77 -17.53 12.31
N LYS A 114 10.66 -17.78 11.00
CA LYS A 114 10.01 -16.86 10.05
C LYS A 114 8.51 -16.76 10.30
N ILE A 115 7.86 -17.89 10.61
CA ILE A 115 6.46 -17.93 11.00
C ILE A 115 6.20 -17.06 12.25
N GLN A 116 7.02 -17.24 13.28
CA GLN A 116 6.93 -16.44 14.51
C GLN A 116 7.17 -14.95 14.23
N GLU A 117 8.08 -14.61 13.31
CA GLU A 117 8.30 -13.22 12.86
C GLU A 117 7.06 -12.64 12.16
N ASP A 118 6.44 -13.40 11.25
CA ASP A 118 5.24 -12.96 10.51
C ASP A 118 4.05 -12.73 11.45
N ILE A 119 3.79 -13.68 12.37
CA ILE A 119 2.76 -13.53 13.39
C ILE A 119 3.04 -12.30 14.26
N ARG A 120 4.30 -12.08 14.67
CA ARG A 120 4.67 -10.91 15.49
C ARG A 120 4.47 -9.60 14.76
N LYS A 121 4.77 -9.52 13.46
CA LYS A 121 4.52 -8.32 12.64
C LYS A 121 3.03 -7.96 12.63
N ILE A 122 2.19 -8.96 12.34
CA ILE A 122 0.73 -8.84 12.37
C ILE A 122 0.26 -8.37 13.75
N TYR A 123 0.65 -9.08 14.81
CA TYR A 123 0.24 -8.80 16.18
C TYR A 123 0.66 -7.39 16.61
N ASN A 124 1.90 -6.99 16.34
CA ASN A 124 2.40 -5.67 16.70
C ASN A 124 1.67 -4.55 15.96
N TRP A 125 1.39 -4.72 14.67
CA TRP A 125 0.61 -3.73 13.92
C TRP A 125 -0.80 -3.60 14.49
N LEU A 126 -1.49 -4.72 14.74
CA LEU A 126 -2.84 -4.71 15.30
C LEU A 126 -2.92 -4.04 16.69
N HIS A 127 -1.87 -4.16 17.52
CA HIS A 127 -1.75 -3.43 18.78
C HIS A 127 -1.55 -1.91 18.58
N VAL A 128 -0.72 -1.51 17.62
CA VAL A 128 -0.49 -0.09 17.32
C VAL A 128 -1.77 0.56 16.79
N VAL A 129 -2.41 -0.07 15.81
CA VAL A 129 -3.55 0.49 15.09
C VAL A 129 -4.83 0.54 15.93
N HIS A 130 -4.97 -0.32 16.96
CA HIS A 130 -6.13 -0.33 17.85
C HIS A 130 -6.45 1.06 18.41
N ASN A 131 -5.42 1.83 18.81
CA ASN A 131 -5.58 3.17 19.38
C ASN A 131 -6.13 4.22 18.40
N HIS A 132 -6.17 3.90 17.10
CA HIS A 132 -6.69 4.77 16.04
C HIS A 132 -8.00 4.22 15.45
N ALA A 133 -8.35 2.98 15.75
CA ALA A 133 -9.46 2.28 15.13
C ALA A 133 -10.81 2.79 15.64
N ASN A 134 -11.82 2.80 14.76
CA ASN A 134 -13.19 3.07 15.15
C ASN A 134 -13.75 1.89 15.95
N GLU A 135 -14.23 2.14 17.18
CA GLU A 135 -14.72 1.12 18.10
C GLU A 135 -15.72 0.14 17.46
N GLY A 136 -16.61 0.59 16.57
CA GLY A 136 -17.65 -0.25 15.94
C GLY A 136 -17.17 -1.18 14.82
N CYS A 137 -16.03 -0.88 14.18
CA CYS A 137 -15.58 -1.61 12.98
C CYS A 137 -14.71 -2.82 13.34
N SER A 138 -14.96 -4.00 12.77
CA SER A 138 -14.17 -5.25 12.95
C SER A 138 -14.05 -5.73 14.40
N LYS A 139 -15.18 -5.96 15.07
CA LYS A 139 -15.19 -6.63 16.39
C LYS A 139 -14.66 -8.06 16.28
N THR A 140 -14.97 -8.73 15.16
CA THR A 140 -14.31 -9.98 14.76
C THR A 140 -13.71 -9.82 13.37
N MET A 141 -12.45 -10.21 13.20
CA MET A 141 -11.76 -10.19 11.92
C MET A 141 -11.20 -11.57 11.60
N THR A 142 -11.63 -12.13 10.47
CA THR A 142 -11.03 -13.34 9.89
C THR A 142 -10.03 -12.93 8.82
N VAL A 143 -8.82 -13.50 8.86
CA VAL A 143 -7.75 -13.13 7.95
C VAL A 143 -7.18 -14.36 7.26
N TYR A 144 -7.20 -14.34 5.94
CA TYR A 144 -6.59 -15.36 5.08
C TYR A 144 -5.40 -14.75 4.34
N ILE A 145 -4.18 -15.25 4.60
CA ILE A 145 -2.97 -14.83 3.91
C ILE A 145 -2.38 -16.03 3.18
N TYR A 146 -2.43 -16.00 1.85
CA TYR A 146 -1.83 -17.00 0.97
C TYR A 146 -0.45 -16.52 0.52
N MET A 147 0.59 -17.23 0.95
CA MET A 147 1.98 -16.97 0.56
C MET A 147 2.26 -17.52 -0.84
N THR A 148 1.52 -17.06 -1.84
CA THR A 148 1.68 -17.48 -3.24
C THR A 148 2.82 -16.72 -3.92
N ASP A 149 3.45 -17.37 -4.89
CA ASP A 149 4.54 -16.77 -5.68
C ASP A 149 4.06 -15.88 -6.83
N ASN A 150 2.75 -15.72 -7.03
CA ASN A 150 2.20 -14.86 -8.08
C ASN A 150 2.66 -13.40 -7.88
N LYS A 151 3.13 -12.76 -8.95
CA LYS A 151 3.68 -11.39 -8.91
C LYS A 151 2.85 -10.41 -9.75
N LYS A 152 2.75 -9.17 -9.28
CA LYS A 152 2.25 -7.98 -9.96
C LYS A 152 3.17 -7.64 -11.10
N THR A 153 2.65 -7.76 -12.30
CA THR A 153 3.42 -7.45 -13.51
C THR A 153 2.63 -6.60 -14.47
N MET A 154 3.34 -5.75 -15.19
CA MET A 154 2.82 -5.03 -16.34
C MET A 154 2.21 -6.02 -17.33
N PRO A 155 1.08 -5.68 -17.97
CA PRO A 155 0.53 -6.47 -19.06
C PRO A 155 1.56 -6.70 -20.17
N THR A 156 1.44 -7.84 -20.85
CA THR A 156 2.32 -8.17 -21.99
C THR A 156 2.04 -7.28 -23.20
N SER A 157 0.79 -6.83 -23.37
CA SER A 157 0.36 -5.90 -24.41
C SER A 157 0.03 -4.53 -23.84
N LYS A 158 0.47 -3.46 -24.53
CA LYS A 158 0.07 -2.08 -24.23
C LYS A 158 -1.42 -1.79 -24.47
N THR A 159 -2.11 -2.64 -25.23
CA THR A 159 -3.55 -2.49 -25.48
C THR A 159 -4.41 -3.08 -24.38
N GLN A 160 -3.82 -3.85 -23.47
CA GLN A 160 -4.53 -4.44 -22.34
C GLN A 160 -4.65 -3.41 -21.22
N GLU A 161 -5.88 -3.19 -20.75
CA GLU A 161 -6.17 -2.34 -19.60
C GLU A 161 -5.63 -2.99 -18.32
N LEU A 162 -5.16 -2.16 -17.38
CA LEU A 162 -4.75 -2.64 -16.07
C LEU A 162 -5.97 -3.09 -15.27
N ASP A 163 -5.82 -4.19 -14.55
CA ASP A 163 -6.90 -4.91 -13.87
C ASP A 163 -6.35 -5.51 -12.57
N ARG A 164 -7.22 -6.09 -11.74
CA ARG A 164 -6.92 -6.65 -10.42
C ARG A 164 -5.74 -7.63 -10.44
N ILE A 165 -5.65 -8.47 -11.47
CA ILE A 165 -4.53 -9.43 -11.63
C ILE A 165 -3.17 -8.73 -11.77
N HIS A 166 -3.12 -7.49 -12.26
CA HIS A 166 -1.87 -6.75 -12.45
C HIS A 166 -1.47 -5.95 -11.19
N VAL A 167 -2.44 -5.50 -10.39
CA VAL A 167 -2.26 -4.43 -9.40
C VAL A 167 -2.60 -4.84 -7.97
N ASN A 168 -3.67 -5.61 -7.75
CA ASN A 168 -4.18 -5.90 -6.41
C ASN A 168 -3.52 -7.16 -5.87
N SER A 169 -3.13 -7.16 -4.59
CA SER A 169 -2.63 -8.35 -3.88
C SER A 169 -3.54 -8.78 -2.72
N ALA A 170 -4.58 -8.01 -2.45
CA ALA A 170 -5.48 -8.19 -1.33
C ALA A 170 -6.85 -7.56 -1.62
N PHE A 171 -7.83 -7.92 -0.81
CA PHE A 171 -9.13 -7.28 -0.73
C PHE A 171 -9.76 -7.57 0.64
N THR A 172 -10.78 -6.79 0.99
CA THR A 172 -11.39 -6.90 2.30
C THR A 172 -12.81 -6.33 2.35
N THR A 173 -13.53 -6.61 3.43
CA THR A 173 -14.83 -5.98 3.76
C THR A 173 -14.64 -4.71 4.60
N SER A 174 -15.10 -3.55 4.14
CA SER A 174 -14.95 -2.28 4.88
C SER A 174 -15.83 -2.21 6.15
N CYS A 175 -15.28 -1.65 7.22
CA CYS A 175 -15.92 -1.32 8.51
C CYS A 175 -17.29 -2.00 8.77
N SER A 176 -17.26 -3.30 9.06
CA SER A 176 -18.43 -4.09 9.48
C SER A 176 -18.13 -4.76 10.81
N GLU A 177 -19.13 -5.20 11.58
CA GLU A 177 -18.88 -5.86 12.87
C GLU A 177 -18.03 -7.13 12.71
N HIS A 178 -18.32 -7.89 11.65
CA HIS A 178 -17.54 -9.03 11.19
C HIS A 178 -16.89 -8.68 9.86
N THR A 179 -15.57 -8.83 9.78
CA THR A 179 -14.81 -8.55 8.55
C THR A 179 -13.95 -9.74 8.14
N VAL A 180 -13.71 -9.83 6.83
CA VAL A 180 -12.81 -10.82 6.25
C VAL A 180 -11.77 -10.13 5.38
N LEU A 181 -10.49 -10.36 5.69
CA LEU A 181 -9.33 -9.80 5.01
C LEU A 181 -8.60 -10.90 4.27
N ASN A 182 -8.36 -10.69 2.98
CA ASN A 182 -7.71 -11.66 2.11
C ASN A 182 -6.45 -11.05 1.51
N VAL A 183 -5.29 -11.67 1.70
CA VAL A 183 -4.05 -11.37 1.00
C VAL A 183 -3.65 -12.60 0.20
N PHE A 184 -3.38 -12.43 -1.09
CA PHE A 184 -3.23 -13.57 -2.00
C PHE A 184 -1.90 -13.62 -2.74
N ARG A 185 -0.96 -12.72 -2.41
CA ARG A 185 0.42 -12.75 -2.88
C ARG A 185 1.38 -12.58 -1.71
N GLU A 186 2.46 -13.35 -1.71
CA GLU A 186 3.53 -13.17 -0.74
C GLU A 186 4.24 -11.81 -0.90
N GLU A 187 4.34 -11.30 -2.13
CA GLU A 187 4.99 -10.00 -2.32
C GLU A 187 4.20 -8.87 -1.65
N GLU A 188 4.90 -8.00 -0.92
CA GLU A 188 4.31 -6.88 -0.18
C GLU A 188 3.19 -7.29 0.81
N TRP A 189 3.09 -8.58 1.19
CA TRP A 189 1.95 -9.11 1.95
C TRP A 189 1.66 -8.31 3.23
N PHE A 190 2.71 -7.88 3.95
CA PHE A 190 2.56 -7.17 5.21
C PHE A 190 2.10 -5.72 5.00
N LYS A 191 2.56 -5.04 3.94
CA LYS A 191 2.03 -3.72 3.56
C LYS A 191 0.57 -3.83 3.14
N CYS A 192 0.22 -4.86 2.35
CA CYS A 192 -1.16 -5.10 1.96
C CYS A 192 -2.04 -5.42 3.18
N PHE A 193 -1.55 -6.20 4.14
CA PHE A 193 -2.24 -6.41 5.41
C PHE A 193 -2.50 -5.08 6.14
N ILE A 194 -1.49 -4.21 6.26
CA ILE A 194 -1.67 -2.88 6.84
C ILE A 194 -2.73 -2.09 6.05
N HIS A 195 -2.65 -2.04 4.73
CA HIS A 195 -3.61 -1.37 3.86
C HIS A 195 -5.05 -1.85 4.12
N GLU A 196 -5.30 -3.15 4.05
CA GLU A 196 -6.64 -3.68 4.23
C GLU A 196 -7.16 -3.48 5.66
N THR A 197 -6.29 -3.47 6.68
CA THR A 197 -6.71 -3.14 8.04
C THR A 197 -7.19 -1.68 8.18
N PHE A 198 -6.74 -0.74 7.34
CA PHE A 198 -7.30 0.63 7.33
C PHE A 198 -8.78 0.61 6.96
N HIS A 199 -9.14 -0.11 5.90
CA HIS A 199 -10.54 -0.28 5.46
C HIS A 199 -11.38 -0.99 6.52
N ASN A 200 -10.84 -2.05 7.12
CA ASN A 200 -11.55 -2.87 8.12
C ASN A 200 -11.81 -2.15 9.42
N LEU A 201 -10.85 -1.35 9.88
CA LEU A 201 -10.91 -0.68 11.17
C LEU A 201 -11.52 0.73 11.08
N GLY A 202 -12.03 1.12 9.90
CA GLY A 202 -12.67 2.42 9.67
C GLY A 202 -11.71 3.59 9.87
N LEU A 203 -10.46 3.42 9.41
CA LEU A 203 -9.43 4.47 9.44
C LEU A 203 -9.49 5.36 8.20
N ASP A 204 -10.20 4.92 7.17
CA ASP A 204 -10.32 5.61 5.91
C ASP A 204 -11.74 6.17 5.76
N PHE A 205 -12.13 6.45 4.52
CA PHE A 205 -13.46 7.00 4.20
C PHE A 205 -14.15 6.18 3.10
N SER A 206 -13.77 4.91 2.92
CA SER A 206 -14.41 3.99 1.98
C SER A 206 -15.89 3.75 2.28
N HIS A 207 -16.28 3.84 3.56
CA HIS A 207 -17.67 3.69 4.01
C HIS A 207 -18.52 4.97 3.87
N SER A 208 -17.94 6.07 3.38
CA SER A 208 -18.59 7.37 3.25
C SER A 208 -18.96 7.68 1.79
N ASN A 209 -19.89 8.62 1.57
CA ASN A 209 -20.21 9.05 0.21
C ASN A 209 -19.09 9.91 -0.37
N ASN A 210 -18.42 9.38 -1.40
CA ASN A 210 -17.23 9.97 -2.01
C ASN A 210 -17.49 10.60 -3.39
N THR A 211 -18.73 10.55 -3.90
CA THR A 211 -19.06 10.98 -5.26
C THR A 211 -18.58 12.39 -5.59
N SER A 212 -18.73 13.33 -4.65
CA SER A 212 -18.28 14.71 -4.85
C SER A 212 -16.75 14.83 -5.00
N GLY A 213 -15.99 14.01 -4.28
CA GLY A 213 -14.54 13.94 -4.40
C GLY A 213 -14.11 13.34 -5.74
N ASP A 214 -14.76 12.25 -6.15
CA ASP A 214 -14.45 11.57 -7.41
C ASP A 214 -14.75 12.49 -8.61
N GLU A 215 -15.90 13.17 -8.60
CA GLU A 215 -16.26 14.20 -9.58
C GLU A 215 -15.24 15.34 -9.61
N TYR A 216 -14.77 15.80 -8.44
CA TYR A 216 -13.75 16.83 -8.35
C TYR A 216 -12.45 16.39 -9.04
N ILE A 217 -12.00 15.15 -8.81
CA ILE A 217 -10.79 14.63 -9.46
C ILE A 217 -10.99 14.49 -10.97
N HIS A 218 -12.17 14.06 -11.43
CA HIS A 218 -12.48 13.99 -12.86
C HIS A 218 -12.55 15.36 -13.56
N GLN A 219 -12.73 16.45 -12.80
CA GLN A 219 -12.59 17.82 -13.32
C GLN A 219 -11.12 18.24 -13.46
N LEU A 220 -10.22 17.71 -12.62
CA LEU A 220 -8.78 17.98 -12.72
C LEU A 220 -8.11 17.10 -13.79
N PHE A 221 -8.55 15.85 -13.92
CA PHE A 221 -7.97 14.83 -14.79
C PHE A 221 -9.05 14.21 -15.67
N HIS A 222 -8.88 14.34 -16.99
CA HIS A 222 -9.85 13.87 -17.98
C HIS A 222 -9.56 12.41 -18.37
N ILE A 223 -9.68 11.48 -17.42
CA ILE A 223 -9.47 10.04 -17.63
C ILE A 223 -10.78 9.25 -17.51
N ILE A 224 -10.75 7.96 -17.87
CA ILE A 224 -11.82 6.99 -17.55
C ILE A 224 -11.23 5.99 -16.56
N SER A 225 -11.58 6.14 -15.28
CA SER A 225 -11.05 5.32 -14.19
C SER A 225 -12.03 5.32 -13.02
N ASP A 226 -12.10 4.22 -12.28
CA ASP A 226 -12.74 4.17 -10.97
C ASP A 226 -11.80 4.83 -9.95
N VAL A 227 -11.84 6.16 -9.89
CA VAL A 227 -11.04 6.93 -8.94
C VAL A 227 -11.61 6.71 -7.55
N ARG A 228 -10.78 6.17 -6.67
CA ARG A 228 -11.11 5.99 -5.25
C ARG A 228 -10.08 6.71 -4.41
N LEU A 229 -10.44 7.86 -3.87
CA LEU A 229 -9.50 8.70 -3.10
C LEU A 229 -9.01 8.01 -1.83
N TYR A 230 -9.86 7.20 -1.20
CA TYR A 230 -9.52 6.47 0.02
C TYR A 230 -8.43 5.42 -0.23
N GLU A 231 -8.36 4.83 -1.43
CA GLU A 231 -7.27 3.91 -1.81
C GLU A 231 -5.92 4.62 -1.78
N THR A 232 -5.87 5.89 -2.20
CA THR A 232 -4.65 6.71 -2.11
C THR A 232 -4.29 7.00 -0.65
N TYR A 233 -5.27 7.34 0.19
CA TYR A 233 -5.04 7.58 1.62
C TYR A 233 -4.50 6.34 2.33
N CYS A 234 -5.13 5.17 2.12
CA CYS A 234 -4.71 3.90 2.68
C CYS A 234 -3.32 3.49 2.19
N GLU A 235 -3.05 3.65 0.89
CA GLU A 235 -1.75 3.28 0.33
C GLU A 235 -0.60 4.17 0.84
N MET A 236 -0.84 5.47 1.01
CA MET A 236 0.13 6.39 1.62
C MET A 236 0.50 5.96 3.04
N TRP A 237 -0.50 5.69 3.89
CA TRP A 237 -0.24 5.25 5.25
C TRP A 237 0.35 3.84 5.33
N ALA A 238 -0.15 2.90 4.54
CA ALA A 238 0.33 1.53 4.53
C ALA A 238 1.83 1.47 4.18
N GLU A 239 2.28 2.23 3.17
CA GLU A 239 3.69 2.30 2.82
C GLU A 239 4.53 2.96 3.91
N MET A 240 4.08 4.07 4.50
CA MET A 240 4.83 4.73 5.59
C MET A 240 4.95 3.82 6.83
N ILE A 241 3.84 3.22 7.30
CA ILE A 241 3.86 2.29 8.45
C ILE A 241 4.72 1.07 8.14
N TYR A 242 4.60 0.50 6.93
CA TYR A 242 5.45 -0.60 6.49
C TYR A 242 6.93 -0.23 6.58
N LEU A 243 7.32 0.96 6.09
CA LEU A 243 8.70 1.44 6.18
C LEU A 243 9.16 1.66 7.64
N MET A 244 8.28 2.09 8.53
CA MET A 244 8.61 2.19 9.96
C MET A 244 8.93 0.82 10.56
N PHE A 245 8.14 -0.22 10.23
CA PHE A 245 8.47 -1.59 10.63
C PHE A 245 9.73 -2.12 9.95
N TYR A 246 9.90 -1.85 8.65
CA TYR A 246 11.05 -2.29 7.86
C TYR A 246 12.38 -1.72 8.38
N THR A 247 12.37 -0.47 8.82
CA THR A 247 13.56 0.23 9.35
C THR A 247 13.75 0.05 10.85
N TYR A 248 12.86 -0.69 11.53
CA TYR A 248 12.98 -0.95 12.95
C TYR A 248 14.21 -1.82 13.27
N LYS A 249 15.03 -1.32 14.19
CA LYS A 249 16.14 -2.03 14.83
C LYS A 249 16.03 -1.86 16.33
N LYS A 250 16.38 -2.89 17.08
CA LYS A 250 16.25 -2.90 18.55
C LYS A 250 17.09 -1.79 19.19
N GLN A 251 18.38 -1.72 18.86
CA GLN A 251 19.34 -0.84 19.54
C GLN A 251 19.36 0.62 19.03
N GLN A 252 18.45 1.01 18.12
CA GLN A 252 18.43 2.38 17.60
C GLN A 252 17.61 3.32 18.49
N THR A 253 18.02 4.58 18.57
CA THR A 253 17.19 5.65 19.17
C THR A 253 16.01 5.99 18.24
N ILE A 254 14.99 6.69 18.75
CA ILE A 254 13.89 7.21 17.92
C ILE A 254 14.43 8.06 16.76
N GLN A 255 15.43 8.91 17.04
CA GLN A 255 16.06 9.77 16.04
C GLN A 255 16.75 8.96 14.94
N GLN A 256 17.52 7.93 15.30
CA GLN A 256 18.17 7.03 14.34
C GLN A 256 17.15 6.22 13.51
N HIS A 257 16.03 5.84 14.12
CA HIS A 257 14.91 5.20 13.42
C HIS A 257 14.31 6.16 12.40
N LEU A 258 14.00 7.40 12.81
CA LEU A 258 13.43 8.41 11.94
C LEU A 258 14.36 8.74 10.76
N GLU A 259 15.67 8.83 10.99
CA GLU A 259 16.68 9.01 9.94
C GLU A 259 16.67 7.83 8.95
N SER A 260 16.70 6.59 9.44
CA SER A 260 16.62 5.38 8.60
C SER A 260 15.32 5.31 7.81
N PHE A 261 14.20 5.72 8.43
CA PHE A 261 12.89 5.83 7.79
C PHE A 261 12.92 6.88 6.67
N GLU A 262 13.43 8.08 6.91
CA GLU A 262 13.52 9.16 5.91
C GLU A 262 14.39 8.75 4.71
N GLU A 263 15.50 8.06 4.94
CA GLU A 263 16.34 7.52 3.86
C GLU A 263 15.57 6.54 2.97
N LYS A 264 14.83 5.60 3.57
CA LYS A 264 14.05 4.62 2.81
C LYS A 264 12.82 5.23 2.16
N LEU A 265 12.17 6.19 2.82
CA LEU A 265 11.07 6.95 2.26
C LEU A 265 11.51 7.71 1.00
N PHE A 266 12.69 8.34 1.02
CA PHE A 266 13.23 9.01 -0.16
C PHE A 266 13.34 8.07 -1.39
N ILE A 267 13.77 6.82 -1.17
CA ILE A 267 13.82 5.82 -2.24
C ILE A 267 12.40 5.46 -2.72
N GLU A 268 11.42 5.33 -1.81
CA GLU A 268 10.02 5.09 -2.18
C GLU A 268 9.40 6.25 -2.97
N GLN A 269 9.76 7.50 -2.67
CA GLN A 269 9.31 8.65 -3.46
C GLN A 269 9.78 8.54 -4.91
N GLN A 270 11.06 8.17 -5.12
CA GLN A 270 11.60 7.93 -6.46
C GLN A 270 10.93 6.76 -7.15
N PHE A 271 10.71 5.67 -6.41
CA PHE A 271 10.05 4.49 -6.94
C PHE A 271 8.59 4.76 -7.32
N SER A 272 7.87 5.56 -6.54
CA SER A 272 6.49 5.96 -6.82
C SER A 272 6.37 6.79 -8.10
N LEU A 273 7.32 7.69 -8.35
CA LEU A 273 7.41 8.43 -9.61
C LEU A 273 7.71 7.49 -10.78
N PHE A 274 8.64 6.56 -10.60
CA PHE A 274 9.00 5.56 -11.60
C PHE A 274 7.83 4.64 -11.96
N GLN A 275 7.06 4.18 -10.96
CA GLN A 275 5.85 3.39 -11.20
C GLN A 275 4.80 4.20 -11.98
N SER A 276 4.56 5.46 -11.58
CA SER A 276 3.64 6.34 -12.30
C SER A 276 4.05 6.59 -13.74
N ALA A 277 5.35 6.80 -13.97
CA ALA A 277 5.93 6.91 -15.30
C ALA A 277 5.70 5.65 -16.15
N LYS A 278 5.76 4.44 -15.57
CA LYS A 278 5.40 3.20 -16.27
C LYS A 278 3.93 3.17 -16.67
N ILE A 279 3.03 3.62 -15.79
CA ILE A 279 1.60 3.71 -16.10
C ILE A 279 1.35 4.70 -17.25
N LEU A 280 1.96 5.89 -17.22
CA LEU A 280 1.86 6.87 -18.31
C LEU A 280 2.37 6.27 -19.64
N HIS A 281 3.51 5.61 -19.61
CA HIS A 281 4.11 5.01 -20.80
C HIS A 281 3.28 3.84 -21.36
N HIS A 282 2.62 3.06 -20.50
CA HIS A 282 1.69 1.99 -20.89
C HIS A 282 0.53 2.53 -21.72
N TYR A 283 -0.13 3.58 -21.23
CA TYR A 283 -1.25 4.24 -21.90
C TYR A 283 -0.83 5.26 -22.99
N ASN A 284 0.45 5.25 -23.41
CA ASN A 284 1.01 6.14 -24.44
C ASN A 284 0.81 7.64 -24.15
N LEU A 285 0.78 8.02 -22.88
CA LEU A 285 0.80 9.41 -22.43
C LEU A 285 2.26 9.86 -22.34
N ASN A 286 2.74 10.52 -23.41
CA ASN A 286 4.13 10.97 -23.54
C ASN A 286 4.50 12.14 -22.63
N HIS A 287 3.51 12.78 -22.01
CA HIS A 287 3.72 13.82 -21.02
C HIS A 287 2.64 13.76 -19.94
N TYR A 288 3.02 13.95 -18.67
CA TYR A 288 2.10 13.90 -17.52
C TYR A 288 0.88 14.84 -17.69
N ASN A 289 1.11 16.08 -18.16
CA ASN A 289 0.03 17.05 -18.40
C ASN A 289 -1.08 16.56 -19.34
N GLN A 290 -0.81 15.54 -20.19
CA GLN A 290 -1.86 14.98 -21.05
C GLN A 290 -3.00 14.36 -20.25
N LEU A 291 -2.79 13.94 -19.00
CA LEU A 291 -3.87 13.50 -18.10
C LEU A 291 -4.94 14.58 -17.87
N MET A 292 -4.59 15.85 -18.07
CA MET A 292 -5.49 17.01 -17.92
C MET A 292 -6.12 17.40 -19.27
N ASP A 293 -5.69 16.82 -20.38
CA ASP A 293 -6.23 17.08 -21.70
C ASP A 293 -7.44 16.16 -21.94
N LYS A 294 -8.46 16.64 -22.66
CA LYS A 294 -9.65 15.82 -22.99
C LYS A 294 -9.29 14.54 -23.76
N SER A 295 -8.14 14.52 -24.44
CA SER A 295 -7.62 13.35 -25.16
C SER A 295 -7.25 12.19 -24.23
N ALA A 296 -6.97 12.42 -22.94
CA ALA A 296 -6.66 11.35 -22.00
C ALA A 296 -7.81 10.36 -21.82
N ARG A 297 -9.07 10.76 -22.00
CA ARG A 297 -10.23 9.85 -21.92
C ARG A 297 -10.17 8.73 -22.98
N ALA A 298 -9.53 9.01 -24.11
CA ALA A 298 -9.35 8.02 -25.17
C ALA A 298 -8.17 7.06 -24.87
N LEU A 299 -7.22 7.49 -24.05
CA LEU A 299 -5.94 6.79 -23.84
C LEU A 299 -5.88 6.04 -22.50
N TYR A 300 -6.31 6.66 -21.41
CA TYR A 300 -6.23 6.11 -20.06
C TYR A 300 -7.56 5.46 -19.67
N LYS A 301 -7.56 4.12 -19.61
CA LYS A 301 -8.70 3.29 -19.20
C LYS A 301 -8.20 2.13 -18.35
N ASP A 302 -8.58 2.09 -17.08
CA ASP A 302 -8.27 0.99 -16.17
C ASP A 302 -9.55 0.32 -15.64
N LYS A 303 -9.42 -0.93 -15.20
CA LYS A 303 -10.51 -1.75 -14.62
C LYS A 303 -10.40 -1.90 -13.10
N THR A 304 -9.33 -1.38 -12.54
CA THR A 304 -9.04 -1.31 -11.11
C THR A 304 -8.49 0.09 -10.82
N PRO A 305 -8.57 0.63 -9.58
CA PRO A 305 -8.16 1.99 -9.19
C PRO A 305 -6.66 2.35 -9.37
N THR A 306 -6.08 2.06 -10.53
CA THR A 306 -4.66 2.26 -10.86
C THR A 306 -4.31 3.74 -10.76
N PHE A 307 -5.23 4.62 -11.16
CA PHE A 307 -5.03 6.05 -11.02
C PHE A 307 -4.80 6.47 -9.57
N SER A 308 -5.58 5.94 -8.62
CA SER A 308 -5.42 6.20 -7.19
C SER A 308 -4.10 5.66 -6.64
N TYR A 309 -3.77 4.40 -6.94
CA TYR A 309 -2.59 3.73 -6.37
C TYR A 309 -1.25 4.23 -6.90
N TYR A 310 -1.20 4.67 -8.16
CA TYR A 310 0.06 5.09 -8.78
C TYR A 310 0.10 6.60 -8.98
N ILE A 311 -0.86 7.18 -9.69
CA ILE A 311 -0.78 8.59 -10.09
C ILE A 311 -1.03 9.51 -8.88
N LEU A 312 -2.19 9.42 -8.22
CA LEU A 312 -2.50 10.26 -7.07
C LEU A 312 -1.56 10.00 -5.89
N LYS A 313 -1.25 8.74 -5.62
CA LYS A 313 -0.23 8.35 -4.63
C LYS A 313 1.12 9.01 -4.92
N SER A 314 1.60 9.03 -6.17
CA SER A 314 2.88 9.66 -6.48
C SER A 314 2.91 11.18 -6.27
N ILE A 315 1.76 11.85 -6.49
CA ILE A 315 1.62 13.28 -6.19
C ILE A 315 1.81 13.51 -4.70
N PHE A 316 1.10 12.75 -3.84
CA PHE A 316 1.24 12.88 -2.40
C PHE A 316 2.59 12.41 -1.88
N MET A 317 3.13 11.31 -2.39
CA MET A 317 4.42 10.79 -1.99
C MET A 317 5.53 11.80 -2.31
N TYR A 318 5.48 12.49 -3.45
CA TYR A 318 6.41 13.59 -3.75
C TYR A 318 6.24 14.79 -2.80
N HIS A 319 5.00 15.06 -2.39
CA HIS A 319 4.60 16.15 -1.49
C HIS A 319 4.26 15.65 -0.09
N ILE A 320 5.05 14.71 0.43
CA ILE A 320 4.69 13.94 1.63
C ILE A 320 4.56 14.81 2.88
N ASP A 321 5.36 15.88 2.99
CA ASP A 321 5.22 16.82 4.09
C ASP A 321 3.89 17.57 4.01
N GLU A 322 3.45 18.00 2.82
CA GLU A 322 2.13 18.61 2.67
C GLU A 322 0.98 17.64 3.00
N PHE A 323 1.11 16.36 2.64
CA PHE A 323 0.16 15.31 3.03
C PHE A 323 0.13 15.11 4.55
N LEU A 324 1.29 15.01 5.20
CA LEU A 324 1.40 14.83 6.65
C LEU A 324 0.87 16.04 7.41
N GLN A 325 1.17 17.27 6.96
CA GLN A 325 0.61 18.49 7.54
C GLN A 325 -0.91 18.49 7.43
N TRP A 326 -1.46 18.13 6.28
CA TRP A 326 -2.90 18.02 6.09
C TRP A 326 -3.53 16.97 7.01
N CYS A 327 -2.89 15.80 7.19
CA CYS A 327 -3.35 14.78 8.14
C CYS A 327 -3.32 15.31 9.58
N ILE A 328 -2.28 16.05 9.97
CA ILE A 328 -2.20 16.64 11.32
C ILE A 328 -3.33 17.65 11.52
N ASP A 329 -3.53 18.55 10.56
CA ASP A 329 -4.51 19.64 10.66
C ASP A 329 -5.96 19.14 10.62
N THR A 330 -6.22 18.08 9.84
CA THR A 330 -7.58 17.58 9.60
C THR A 330 -7.94 16.42 10.54
N ASN A 331 -6.99 15.54 10.85
CA ASN A 331 -7.22 14.31 11.63
C ASN A 331 -6.68 14.39 13.06
N GLY A 332 -6.08 15.51 13.48
CA GLY A 332 -5.66 15.72 14.87
C GLY A 332 -4.57 14.77 15.36
N HIS A 333 -3.56 14.50 14.54
CA HIS A 333 -2.50 13.51 14.81
C HIS A 333 -2.98 12.05 14.94
N SER A 334 -4.15 11.72 14.38
CA SER A 334 -4.64 10.34 14.25
C SER A 334 -4.36 9.77 12.85
N LEU A 335 -4.25 8.44 12.77
CA LEU A 335 -4.31 7.72 11.49
C LEU A 335 -5.73 7.68 10.92
N GLN A 336 -6.74 7.83 11.78
CA GLN A 336 -8.15 7.83 11.38
C GLN A 336 -8.48 9.09 10.58
N PHE A 337 -9.08 8.91 9.41
CA PHE A 337 -9.63 10.01 8.63
C PHE A 337 -10.73 10.72 9.43
N SER A 338 -10.73 12.05 9.36
CA SER A 338 -11.69 12.88 10.09
C SER A 338 -13.15 12.46 9.88
N THR A 339 -13.91 12.47 10.98
CA THR A 339 -15.34 12.08 11.01
C THR A 339 -16.24 13.06 10.27
N ASN A 340 -15.78 14.31 10.04
CA ASN A 340 -16.45 15.24 9.14
C ASN A 340 -16.06 14.93 7.68
N HIS A 341 -16.56 13.81 7.17
CA HIS A 341 -16.13 13.23 5.90
C HIS A 341 -16.31 14.20 4.72
N SER A 342 -17.47 14.86 4.59
CA SER A 342 -17.76 15.71 3.42
C SER A 342 -16.78 16.88 3.29
N GLU A 343 -16.51 17.59 4.39
CA GLU A 343 -15.55 18.70 4.40
C GLU A 343 -14.13 18.20 4.21
N SER A 344 -13.76 17.12 4.91
CA SER A 344 -12.40 16.58 4.88
C SER A 344 -12.04 16.01 3.50
N ILE A 345 -12.97 15.35 2.81
CA ILE A 345 -12.79 14.88 1.43
C ILE A 345 -12.58 16.07 0.48
N LEU A 346 -13.35 17.16 0.65
CA LEU A 346 -13.16 18.36 -0.15
C LEU A 346 -11.79 18.99 0.09
N LEU A 347 -11.35 19.11 1.35
CA LEU A 347 -10.02 19.61 1.70
C LEU A 347 -8.90 18.71 1.12
N TYR A 348 -9.11 17.39 1.10
CA TYR A 348 -8.20 16.44 0.48
C TYR A 348 -8.08 16.68 -1.04
N CYS A 349 -9.21 16.91 -1.72
CA CYS A 349 -9.25 17.25 -3.15
C CYS A 349 -8.58 18.60 -3.44
N GLN A 350 -8.80 19.61 -2.59
CA GLN A 350 -8.16 20.92 -2.70
C GLN A 350 -6.64 20.83 -2.52
N LEU A 351 -6.17 19.96 -1.62
CA LEU A 351 -4.75 19.68 -1.49
C LEU A 351 -4.18 19.11 -2.79
N ILE A 352 -4.85 18.13 -3.41
CA ILE A 352 -4.46 17.59 -4.73
C ILE A 352 -4.40 18.73 -5.76
N GLN A 353 -5.44 19.55 -5.85
CA GLN A 353 -5.50 20.68 -6.79
C GLN A 353 -4.33 21.67 -6.59
N LYS A 354 -3.91 21.89 -5.35
CA LYS A 354 -2.78 22.79 -5.04
C LYS A 354 -1.44 22.23 -5.54
N ILE A 355 -1.25 20.91 -5.52
CA ILE A 355 0.08 20.29 -5.72
C ILE A 355 0.24 19.53 -7.06
N TYR A 356 -0.83 19.07 -7.71
CA TYR A 356 -0.74 18.18 -8.88
C TYR A 356 -0.04 18.79 -10.12
N LYS A 357 0.02 20.12 -10.21
CA LYS A 357 0.70 20.89 -11.27
C LYS A 357 2.04 21.47 -10.83
N ASN A 358 2.55 21.06 -9.67
CA ASN A 358 3.83 21.56 -9.18
C ASN A 358 4.94 21.32 -10.22
N LYS A 359 5.64 22.39 -10.61
CA LYS A 359 6.65 22.33 -11.69
C LYS A 359 7.77 21.33 -11.41
N ASN A 360 8.18 21.19 -10.15
CA ASN A 360 9.22 20.24 -9.76
C ASN A 360 8.71 18.81 -9.80
N PHE A 361 7.48 18.56 -9.35
CA PHE A 361 6.82 17.26 -9.50
C PHE A 361 6.70 16.86 -10.97
N VAL A 362 6.16 17.75 -11.83
CA VAL A 362 6.01 17.47 -13.27
C VAL A 362 7.37 17.20 -13.92
N ARG A 363 8.39 17.99 -13.61
CA ARG A 363 9.76 17.74 -14.09
C ARG A 363 10.29 16.38 -13.62
N SER A 364 10.01 16.04 -12.37
CA SER A 364 10.45 14.81 -11.70
C SER A 364 9.81 13.55 -12.31
N ILE A 365 8.49 13.55 -12.52
CA ILE A 365 7.82 12.42 -13.18
C ILE A 365 8.22 12.30 -14.65
N MET A 366 8.45 13.42 -15.35
CA MET A 366 8.95 13.39 -16.74
C MET A 366 10.38 12.87 -16.82
N TYR A 367 11.19 13.12 -15.79
CA TYR A 367 12.50 12.52 -15.67
C TYR A 367 12.41 10.99 -15.56
N ALA A 368 11.57 10.49 -14.65
CA ALA A 368 11.29 9.06 -14.50
C ALA A 368 10.71 8.44 -15.79
N TYR A 369 9.85 9.17 -16.51
CA TYR A 369 9.32 8.76 -17.82
C TYR A 369 10.42 8.53 -18.85
N ASN A 370 11.42 9.42 -18.91
CA ASN A 370 12.54 9.25 -19.82
C ASN A 370 13.37 8.00 -19.50
N ILE A 371 13.59 7.69 -18.22
CA ILE A 371 14.22 6.42 -17.80
C ILE A 371 13.38 5.23 -18.30
N VAL A 372 12.06 5.24 -18.03
CA VAL A 372 11.17 4.16 -18.45
C VAL A 372 11.20 3.93 -19.96
N LYS A 373 11.31 5.01 -20.75
CA LYS A 373 11.33 4.97 -22.21
C LYS A 373 12.62 4.36 -22.77
N THR A 374 13.77 4.63 -22.15
CA THR A 374 15.10 4.23 -22.66
C THR A 374 15.60 2.92 -22.07
N GLU A 375 15.08 2.51 -20.91
CA GLU A 375 15.57 1.36 -20.16
C GLU A 375 15.21 0.00 -20.80
N ASN A 376 16.05 -1.01 -20.53
CA ASN A 376 15.84 -2.35 -21.05
C ASN A 376 14.59 -3.01 -20.43
N LYS A 377 13.55 -3.17 -21.25
CA LYS A 377 12.27 -3.82 -20.88
C LYS A 377 12.39 -5.24 -20.31
N LYS A 378 13.53 -5.92 -20.50
CA LYS A 378 13.76 -7.26 -19.93
C LYS A 378 14.09 -7.23 -18.43
N LYS A 379 14.52 -6.09 -17.87
CA LYS A 379 14.82 -5.97 -16.43
C LYS A 379 13.54 -6.17 -15.60
N SER A 380 13.64 -6.92 -14.51
CA SER A 380 12.53 -7.17 -13.57
C SER A 380 11.88 -5.88 -13.05
N ILE A 381 12.66 -4.82 -12.85
CA ILE A 381 12.15 -3.51 -12.41
C ILE A 381 11.19 -2.85 -13.41
N MET A 382 11.33 -3.17 -14.70
CA MET A 382 10.44 -2.68 -15.76
C MET A 382 9.13 -3.47 -15.81
N LYS A 383 9.14 -4.73 -15.34
CA LYS A 383 7.99 -5.62 -15.36
C LYS A 383 7.13 -5.50 -14.11
N THR A 384 7.73 -5.27 -12.95
CA THR A 384 7.02 -5.23 -11.67
C THR A 384 5.99 -4.10 -11.59
N LEU A 385 4.86 -4.38 -10.95
CA LEU A 385 3.86 -3.39 -10.52
C LEU A 385 3.78 -3.30 -8.99
N ARG A 386 4.83 -3.71 -8.27
CA ARG A 386 4.94 -3.44 -6.83
C ARG A 386 4.80 -1.96 -6.52
N MET A 387 4.16 -1.65 -5.40
CA MET A 387 3.88 -0.29 -4.98
C MET A 387 4.96 0.23 -4.01
N THR A 388 5.60 -0.65 -3.24
CA THR A 388 6.83 -0.43 -2.47
C THR A 388 8.02 -1.17 -3.08
N ILE A 389 9.22 -0.56 -3.05
CA ILE A 389 10.48 -1.21 -3.48
C ILE A 389 11.11 -2.07 -2.38
N GLN A 390 10.74 -1.82 -1.12
CA GLN A 390 11.29 -2.49 0.07
C GLN A 390 10.61 -3.83 0.40
N GLY A 391 9.47 -4.13 -0.25
CA GLY A 391 8.63 -5.33 -0.03
C GLY A 391 8.83 -6.53 -0.93
#